data_AF-A0A840N3K4-F1
#
_entry.id   AF-A0A840N3K4-F1
#
_cell.length_a   1.000
_cell.length_b   1.000
_cell.length_c   1.000
_cell.angle_alpha   90.00
_cell.angle_beta   90.00
_cell.angle_gamma   90.00
#
_symmetry.space_group_name_H-M   'P 1'
#
loop_
_entity.id
_entity.type
_entity.pdbx_description
1 polymer ?
#
loop_
_entity_poly.entity_id
_entity_poly.type
_entity_poly.pdbx_seq_one_letter_code
_entity_poly.pdbx_strand_id
1 'polypeptide(L)'
;MKPIPFNDLSRNSPAIVGALSAVGERVISGGWYVLGPESKQFEDEFAAFCGSSFAIGVANGSDALELALRAVGVRAGESVATVANAGGYSTHAIRAIGALPLFVDVEPDTQLINLDELASILASTCLWCSRYGGGVARVREEQTKDSAIQTIEGGDCNTSLRLHGGHEART
;
A
#
# COMPACT_ATOMS: atom_id res chain seq x y z
N MET A 1 25.62 -13.87 -29.36
CA MET A 1 24.26 -14.07 -28.83
C MET A 1 23.65 -12.68 -28.62
N LYS A 2 22.39 -12.43 -29.00
CA LYS A 2 21.73 -11.12 -28.75
C LYS A 2 21.24 -11.08 -27.30
N PRO A 3 21.52 -10.04 -26.51
CA PRO A 3 21.06 -9.96 -25.12
C PRO A 3 19.53 -9.90 -25.07
N ILE A 4 18.93 -10.64 -24.13
CA ILE A 4 17.49 -10.60 -23.85
C ILE A 4 17.29 -9.70 -22.62
N PRO A 5 16.79 -8.46 -22.80
CA PRO A 5 16.53 -7.57 -21.68
C PRO A 5 15.41 -8.11 -20.77
N PHE A 6 15.61 -8.02 -19.45
CA PHE A 6 14.67 -8.55 -18.44
C PHE A 6 13.36 -7.74 -18.36
N ASN A 7 13.43 -6.41 -18.48
CA ASN A 7 12.26 -5.52 -18.45
C ASN A 7 12.31 -4.52 -19.63
N ASP A 8 11.86 -4.95 -20.80
CA ASP A 8 11.95 -4.18 -22.04
C ASP A 8 10.63 -3.51 -22.39
N LEU A 9 10.46 -2.28 -21.89
CA LEU A 9 9.26 -1.47 -22.12
C LEU A 9 9.11 -1.00 -23.58
N SER A 10 10.10 -1.23 -24.45
CA SER A 10 9.95 -0.93 -25.88
C SER A 10 9.02 -1.92 -26.60
N ARG A 11 8.69 -3.06 -25.96
CA ARG A 11 7.86 -4.13 -26.54
C ARG A 11 6.35 -3.91 -26.43
N ASN A 12 5.93 -2.68 -26.18
CA ASN A 12 4.52 -2.31 -26.13
C ASN A 12 3.84 -2.44 -27.50
N SER A 13 2.54 -2.73 -27.51
CA SER A 13 1.79 -2.81 -28.75
C SER A 13 1.65 -1.43 -29.40
N PRO A 14 1.58 -1.34 -30.75
CA PRO A 14 1.35 -0.06 -31.43
C PRO A 14 0.08 0.66 -30.97
N ALA A 15 -0.95 -0.11 -30.57
CA ALA A 15 -2.19 0.44 -30.03
C ALA A 15 -1.97 1.16 -28.69
N ILE A 16 -1.21 0.56 -27.77
CA ILE A 16 -0.87 1.17 -26.48
C ILE A 16 -0.02 2.43 -26.69
N VAL A 17 0.99 2.36 -27.57
CA VAL A 17 1.85 3.51 -27.89
C VAL A 17 1.02 4.66 -28.46
N GLY A 18 0.13 4.38 -29.42
CA GLY A 18 -0.75 5.40 -30.00
C GLY A 18 -1.68 6.04 -28.97
N ALA A 19 -2.26 5.24 -28.06
CA ALA A 19 -3.09 5.75 -26.98
C ALA A 19 -2.31 6.67 -26.01
N LEU A 20 -1.12 6.25 -25.58
CA LEU A 20 -0.27 7.04 -24.69
C LEU A 20 0.18 8.35 -25.34
N SER A 21 0.56 8.33 -26.61
CA SER A 21 0.93 9.55 -27.35
C SER A 21 -0.22 10.54 -27.44
N ALA A 22 -1.44 10.08 -27.74
CA ALA A 22 -2.62 10.95 -27.81
C ALA A 22 -2.97 11.59 -26.46
N VAL A 23 -2.83 10.85 -25.35
CA VAL A 23 -2.99 11.41 -23.99
C VAL A 23 -1.91 12.44 -23.69
N GLY A 24 -0.65 12.13 -24.02
CA GLY A 24 0.48 13.06 -23.83
C GLY A 24 0.28 14.38 -24.57
N GLU A 25 -0.10 14.33 -25.84
CA GLU A 25 -0.38 15.52 -26.65
C GLU A 25 -1.51 16.36 -26.07
N ARG A 26 -2.59 15.72 -25.60
CA ARG A 26 -3.73 16.39 -24.96
C ARG A 26 -3.31 17.15 -23.68
N VAL A 27 -2.55 16.51 -22.80
CA VAL A 27 -2.10 17.13 -21.54
C VAL A 27 -1.15 18.29 -21.81
N ILE A 28 -0.17 18.09 -22.71
CA ILE A 28 0.81 19.12 -23.08
C ILE A 28 0.13 20.34 -23.71
N SER A 29 -0.78 20.11 -24.67
CA SER A 29 -1.49 21.19 -25.35
C SER A 29 -2.48 21.92 -24.44
N GLY A 30 -3.04 21.22 -23.44
CA GLY A 30 -3.95 21.80 -22.46
C GLY A 30 -3.26 22.61 -21.35
N GLY A 31 -1.97 22.37 -21.10
CA GLY A 31 -1.18 23.13 -20.12
C GLY A 31 -1.51 22.87 -18.65
N TRP A 32 -2.34 21.86 -18.33
CA TRP A 32 -2.74 21.53 -16.96
C TRP A 32 -2.05 20.24 -16.48
N TYR A 33 -0.91 20.42 -15.80
CA TYR A 33 -0.02 19.31 -15.46
C TYR A 33 -0.23 18.73 -14.05
N VAL A 34 -0.70 19.52 -13.10
CA VAL A 34 -0.78 19.14 -11.68
C VAL A 34 -2.25 19.04 -11.27
N LEU A 35 -2.63 17.89 -10.69
CA LEU A 35 -3.99 17.60 -10.24
C LEU A 35 -5.05 17.87 -11.32
N GLY A 36 -4.72 17.50 -12.56
CA GLY A 36 -5.57 17.69 -13.73
C GLY A 36 -6.64 16.60 -13.89
N PRO A 37 -7.48 16.72 -14.94
CA PRO A 37 -8.60 15.81 -15.19
C PRO A 37 -8.17 14.35 -15.41
N GLU A 38 -6.98 14.11 -15.96
CA GLU A 38 -6.44 12.75 -16.14
C GLU A 38 -6.19 12.06 -14.78
N SER A 39 -5.71 12.81 -13.77
CA SER A 39 -5.48 12.28 -12.43
C SER A 39 -6.79 11.87 -11.77
N LYS A 40 -7.82 12.71 -11.87
CA LYS A 40 -9.13 12.42 -11.27
C LYS A 40 -9.84 11.24 -11.95
N GLN A 41 -9.76 11.17 -13.28
CA GLN A 41 -10.32 10.03 -14.03
C GLN A 41 -9.61 8.73 -13.64
N PHE A 42 -8.27 8.75 -13.57
CA PHE A 42 -7.52 7.60 -13.11
C PHE A 42 -7.92 7.17 -11.70
N GLU A 43 -8.06 8.10 -10.74
CA GLU A 43 -8.51 7.78 -9.39
C GLU A 43 -9.90 7.10 -9.37
N ASP A 44 -10.84 7.60 -10.17
CA ASP A 44 -12.19 7.03 -10.25
C ASP A 44 -12.19 5.62 -10.87
N GLU A 45 -11.51 5.46 -12.00
CA GLU A 45 -11.35 4.16 -12.69
C GLU A 45 -10.59 3.17 -11.82
N PHE A 46 -9.57 3.64 -11.11
CA PHE A 46 -8.75 2.81 -10.26
C PHE A 46 -9.49 2.39 -8.99
N ALA A 47 -10.28 3.28 -8.37
CA ALA A 47 -11.17 2.92 -7.27
C ALA A 47 -12.18 1.85 -7.71
N ALA A 48 -12.78 2.01 -8.89
CA ALA A 48 -13.70 1.03 -9.46
C ALA A 48 -13.02 -0.32 -9.75
N PHE A 49 -11.83 -0.30 -10.35
CA PHE A 49 -11.02 -1.51 -10.59
C PHE A 49 -10.67 -2.22 -9.28
N CYS A 50 -10.27 -1.45 -8.27
CA CYS A 50 -9.94 -1.96 -6.96
C CYS A 50 -11.17 -2.33 -6.11
N GLY A 51 -12.40 -2.05 -6.55
CA GLY A 51 -13.61 -2.22 -5.75
C GLY A 51 -13.59 -1.43 -4.43
N SER A 52 -12.88 -0.30 -4.36
CA SER A 52 -12.84 0.60 -3.20
C SER A 52 -13.79 1.78 -3.40
N SER A 53 -14.22 2.42 -2.30
CA SER A 53 -15.07 3.61 -2.38
C SER A 53 -14.32 4.84 -2.91
N PHE A 54 -13.00 4.86 -2.80
CA PHE A 54 -12.14 5.95 -3.26
C PHE A 54 -10.73 5.43 -3.58
N ALA A 55 -10.00 6.21 -4.39
CA ALA A 55 -8.57 6.11 -4.58
C ALA A 55 -7.98 7.52 -4.58
N ILE A 56 -6.73 7.66 -4.12
CA ILE A 56 -6.01 8.93 -4.06
C ILE A 56 -4.64 8.72 -4.67
N GLY A 57 -4.35 9.47 -5.73
CA GLY A 57 -3.05 9.48 -6.39
C GLY A 57 -2.01 10.21 -5.54
N VAL A 58 -0.85 9.58 -5.35
CA VAL A 58 0.30 10.15 -4.64
C VAL A 58 1.57 9.94 -5.46
N ALA A 59 2.68 10.53 -5.02
CA ALA A 59 3.90 10.55 -5.82
C ALA A 59 4.53 9.16 -6.00
N ASN A 60 4.45 8.28 -4.99
CA ASN A 60 5.01 6.93 -5.01
C ASN A 60 4.41 6.02 -3.92
N GLY A 61 4.77 4.73 -3.93
CA GLY A 61 4.27 3.75 -2.96
C GLY A 61 4.72 3.97 -1.51
N SER A 62 5.90 4.56 -1.28
CA SER A 62 6.37 4.87 0.09
C SER A 62 5.58 6.03 0.69
N ASP A 63 5.30 7.08 -0.09
CA ASP A 63 4.40 8.18 0.32
C ASP A 63 2.99 7.64 0.62
N ALA A 64 2.50 6.70 -0.20
CA ALA A 64 1.21 6.06 0.04
C ALA A 64 1.17 5.36 1.41
N LEU A 65 2.21 4.58 1.73
CA LEU A 65 2.33 3.90 3.03
C LEU A 65 2.47 4.90 4.18
N GLU A 66 3.28 5.94 4.04
CA GLU A 66 3.45 6.97 5.06
C GLU A 66 2.12 7.67 5.37
N LEU A 67 1.43 8.15 4.33
CA LEU A 67 0.13 8.83 4.46
C LEU A 67 -0.92 7.90 5.06
N ALA A 68 -0.93 6.63 4.67
CA ALA A 68 -1.84 5.65 5.21
C ALA A 68 -1.59 5.41 6.72
N LEU A 69 -0.33 5.26 7.14
CA LEU A 69 0.03 5.11 8.56
C LEU A 69 -0.38 6.33 9.39
N ARG A 70 -0.19 7.54 8.84
CA ARG A 70 -0.68 8.78 9.48
C ARG A 70 -2.21 8.80 9.57
N ALA A 71 -2.90 8.40 8.51
CA ALA A 71 -4.36 8.43 8.43
C ALA A 71 -5.03 7.46 9.41
N VAL A 72 -4.45 6.28 9.64
CA VAL A 72 -4.92 5.33 10.67
C VAL A 72 -4.54 5.75 12.09
N GLY A 73 -3.66 6.77 12.23
CA GLY A 73 -3.34 7.39 13.51
C GLY A 73 -2.13 6.77 14.24
N VAL A 74 -1.22 6.10 13.54
CA VAL A 74 0.05 5.64 14.11
C VAL A 74 0.86 6.83 14.59
N ARG A 75 1.39 6.76 15.81
CA ARG A 75 2.18 7.83 16.42
C ARG A 75 3.67 7.50 16.47
N ALA A 76 4.48 8.55 16.58
CA ALA A 76 5.90 8.39 16.81
C ALA A 76 6.17 7.58 18.10
N GLY A 77 7.16 6.69 18.04
CA GLY A 77 7.50 5.75 19.12
C GLY A 77 6.60 4.51 19.20
N GLU A 78 5.47 4.46 18.48
CA GLU A 78 4.68 3.23 18.37
C GLU A 78 5.35 2.25 17.42
N SER A 79 5.16 0.96 17.66
CA SER A 79 5.74 -0.10 16.83
C SER A 79 4.76 -0.56 15.75
N VAL A 80 5.30 -0.73 14.54
CA VAL A 80 4.59 -1.21 13.35
C VAL A 80 5.28 -2.44 12.81
N ALA A 81 4.59 -3.58 12.80
CA ALA A 81 5.09 -4.84 12.31
C ALA A 81 5.28 -4.78 10.79
N THR A 82 6.29 -5.45 10.28
CA THR A 82 6.59 -5.57 8.85
C THR A 82 7.52 -6.76 8.65
N VAL A 83 7.80 -7.12 7.41
CA VAL A 83 8.80 -8.14 7.06
C VAL A 83 10.11 -7.49 6.62
N ALA A 84 11.24 -8.16 6.87
CA ALA A 84 12.56 -7.66 6.48
C ALA A 84 12.92 -7.96 5.02
N ASN A 85 12.44 -9.08 4.46
CA ASN A 85 12.82 -9.60 3.13
C ASN A 85 12.33 -8.76 1.95
N ALA A 86 11.35 -7.87 2.16
CA ALA A 86 10.85 -6.93 1.16
C ALA A 86 10.50 -5.55 1.78
N GLY A 87 11.13 -5.23 2.92
CA GLY A 87 10.69 -4.16 3.80
C GLY A 87 11.28 -2.78 3.56
N GLY A 88 12.01 -2.52 2.47
CA GLY A 88 12.68 -1.23 2.26
C GLY A 88 11.73 -0.04 2.32
N TYR A 89 10.64 -0.10 1.56
CA TYR A 89 9.62 0.95 1.48
C TYR A 89 8.79 1.05 2.75
N SER A 90 8.31 -0.08 3.28
CA SER A 90 7.55 -0.12 4.54
C SER A 90 8.37 0.39 5.72
N THR A 91 9.63 -0.03 5.84
CA THR A 91 10.54 0.46 6.89
C THR A 91 10.75 1.95 6.74
N HIS A 92 10.95 2.45 5.52
CA HIS A 92 11.10 3.88 5.29
C HIS A 92 9.85 4.65 5.73
N ALA A 93 8.65 4.23 5.31
CA ALA A 93 7.39 4.86 5.67
C ALA A 93 7.14 4.85 7.19
N ILE A 94 7.40 3.72 7.86
CA ILE A 94 7.28 3.59 9.32
C ILE A 94 8.23 4.57 10.02
N ARG A 95 9.48 4.66 9.56
CA ARG A 95 10.48 5.57 10.14
C ARG A 95 10.17 7.04 9.84
N ALA A 96 9.60 7.34 8.67
CA ALA A 96 9.23 8.70 8.26
C ALA A 96 8.18 9.34 9.19
N ILE A 97 7.28 8.53 9.76
CA ILE A 97 6.30 8.99 10.75
C ILE A 97 6.83 8.96 12.20
N GLY A 98 8.09 8.58 12.40
CA GLY A 98 8.72 8.46 13.72
C GLY A 98 8.37 7.17 14.48
N ALA A 99 7.71 6.20 13.85
CA ALA A 99 7.38 4.90 14.42
C ALA A 99 8.59 3.94 14.37
N LEU A 100 8.44 2.78 15.00
CA LEU A 100 9.47 1.75 15.11
C LEU A 100 9.09 0.52 14.27
N PRO A 101 9.88 0.11 13.27
CA PRO A 101 9.63 -1.13 12.55
C PRO A 101 9.88 -2.32 13.48
N LEU A 102 8.91 -3.22 13.54
CA LEU A 102 9.00 -4.49 14.23
C LEU A 102 9.05 -5.60 13.18
N PHE A 103 10.18 -6.27 13.05
CA PHE A 103 10.31 -7.29 12.02
C PHE A 103 9.72 -8.62 12.49
N VAL A 104 8.82 -9.17 11.68
CA VAL A 104 8.28 -10.52 11.79
C VAL A 104 8.86 -11.33 10.63
N ASP A 105 9.19 -12.60 10.88
CA ASP A 105 9.73 -13.47 9.85
C ASP A 105 8.68 -13.82 8.79
N VAL A 106 9.13 -14.47 7.73
CA VAL A 106 8.29 -14.90 6.62
C VAL A 106 8.13 -16.41 6.58
N GLU A 107 7.01 -16.85 6.02
CA GLU A 107 6.83 -18.25 5.65
C GLU A 107 7.79 -18.61 4.50
N PRO A 108 8.60 -19.67 4.60
CA PRO A 108 9.57 -20.03 3.54
C PRO A 108 8.93 -20.27 2.17
N ASP A 109 7.71 -20.83 2.15
CA ASP A 109 7.03 -21.21 0.91
C ASP A 109 6.38 -20.02 0.19
N THR A 110 5.80 -19.09 0.96
CA THR A 110 5.05 -17.96 0.40
C THR A 110 5.87 -16.66 0.36
N GLN A 111 6.93 -16.58 1.17
CA GLN A 111 7.72 -15.37 1.41
C GLN A 111 6.89 -14.20 1.97
N LEU A 112 5.67 -14.47 2.44
CA LEU A 112 4.78 -13.52 3.11
C LEU A 112 4.98 -13.60 4.63
N ILE A 113 4.49 -12.58 5.35
CA ILE A 113 4.58 -12.52 6.82
C ILE A 113 4.02 -13.80 7.47
N ASN A 114 4.74 -14.34 8.44
CA ASN A 114 4.28 -15.47 9.23
C ASN A 114 3.20 -15.01 10.23
N LEU A 115 1.97 -15.50 10.05
CA LEU A 115 0.84 -15.08 10.87
C LEU A 115 0.84 -15.67 12.28
N ASP A 116 1.39 -16.86 12.45
CA ASP A 116 1.50 -17.50 13.76
C ASP A 116 2.52 -16.77 14.63
N GLU A 117 3.65 -16.38 14.04
CA GLU A 117 4.66 -15.57 14.71
C GLU A 117 4.12 -14.17 15.05
N LEU A 118 3.45 -13.52 14.09
CA LEU A 118 2.79 -12.24 14.32
C LEU A 118 1.80 -12.35 15.50
N ALA A 119 0.94 -13.37 15.52
CA ALA A 119 -0.02 -13.58 16.60
C ALA A 119 0.66 -13.78 17.96
N SER A 120 1.76 -14.53 18.01
CA SER A 120 2.58 -14.72 19.21
C SER A 120 3.14 -13.40 19.75
N ILE A 121 3.66 -12.54 18.86
CA ILE A 121 4.22 -11.24 19.24
C ILE A 121 3.10 -10.31 19.75
N LEU A 122 1.96 -10.28 19.07
CA LEU A 122 0.81 -9.44 19.46
C LEU A 122 0.19 -9.86 20.80
N ALA A 123 0.25 -11.14 21.16
CA ALA A 123 -0.18 -11.63 22.48
C ALA A 123 0.69 -11.08 23.62
N SER A 124 1.87 -10.54 23.31
CA SER A 124 2.82 -9.99 24.28
C SER A 124 2.95 -8.46 24.22
N THR A 125 2.33 -7.77 23.25
CA THR A 125 2.50 -6.33 23.03
C THR A 125 1.37 -5.70 22.19
N CYS A 126 0.97 -4.46 22.50
CA CYS A 126 0.05 -3.66 21.67
C CYS A 126 0.78 -3.05 20.46
N LEU A 127 0.39 -3.41 19.23
CA LEU A 127 1.14 -3.06 18.01
C LEU A 127 0.23 -2.73 16.82
N TRP A 128 0.80 -2.04 15.84
CA TRP A 128 0.31 -1.96 14.46
C TRP A 128 0.98 -3.06 13.64
N CYS A 129 0.33 -3.83 12.77
CA CYS A 129 0.97 -4.77 11.83
C CYS A 129 1.22 -4.11 10.47
N SER A 130 1.95 -4.68 9.52
CA SER A 130 1.91 -4.38 8.07
C SER A 130 2.32 -5.65 7.34
N ARG A 131 1.64 -6.00 6.25
CA ARG A 131 1.84 -7.26 5.54
C ARG A 131 2.16 -6.98 4.08
N TYR A 132 3.24 -7.57 3.63
CA TYR A 132 3.56 -7.72 2.21
C TYR A 132 2.47 -8.61 1.58
N GLY A 133 1.71 -8.07 0.62
CA GLY A 133 0.56 -8.79 0.07
C GLY A 133 -0.68 -8.89 0.98
N GLY A 134 -0.86 -7.97 1.94
CA GLY A 134 -2.16 -7.84 2.65
C GLY A 134 -2.12 -7.41 4.12
N GLY A 135 -1.87 -6.14 4.45
CA GLY A 135 -2.49 -5.53 5.63
C GLY A 135 -1.72 -5.20 6.91
N VAL A 136 -2.09 -4.05 7.47
CA VAL A 136 -1.76 -3.54 8.81
C VAL A 136 -2.80 -3.99 9.87
N ALA A 137 -2.50 -3.96 11.16
CA ALA A 137 -3.47 -4.34 12.20
C ALA A 137 -3.15 -3.69 13.54
N ARG A 138 -4.09 -2.98 14.17
CA ARG A 138 -3.97 -2.61 15.59
C ARG A 138 -4.45 -3.78 16.45
N VAL A 139 -3.58 -4.38 17.27
CA VAL A 139 -3.99 -5.41 18.23
C VAL A 139 -3.83 -4.89 19.64
N ARG A 140 -4.96 -4.71 20.34
CA ARG A 140 -5.00 -4.55 21.80
C ARG A 140 -5.36 -5.90 22.42
N GLU A 141 -4.74 -6.17 23.55
CA GLU A 141 -4.84 -7.36 24.40
C GLU A 141 -6.21 -7.50 25.10
N GLU A 142 -7.32 -7.42 24.34
CA GLU A 142 -8.63 -7.72 24.88
C GLU A 142 -9.38 -8.59 23.88
N GLN A 143 -9.38 -9.90 24.16
CA GLN A 143 -10.24 -10.85 23.48
C GLN A 143 -11.69 -10.41 23.62
N THR A 144 -12.32 -9.97 22.52
CA THR A 144 -13.78 -10.08 22.26
C THR A 144 -14.08 -9.44 20.91
N LYS A 145 -14.39 -10.26 19.90
CA LYS A 145 -15.31 -10.09 18.73
C LYS A 145 -15.57 -8.73 18.03
N ASP A 146 -14.93 -7.62 18.40
CA ASP A 146 -15.22 -6.25 17.96
C ASP A 146 -13.93 -5.40 17.75
N SER A 147 -12.76 -6.03 17.58
CA SER A 147 -11.52 -5.29 17.33
C SER A 147 -11.47 -4.74 15.91
N ALA A 148 -11.49 -3.40 15.79
CA ALA A 148 -11.28 -2.68 14.53
C ALA A 148 -9.82 -2.85 14.04
N ILE A 149 -9.55 -3.98 13.40
CA ILE A 149 -8.31 -4.26 12.68
C ILE A 149 -8.30 -3.39 11.42
N GLN A 150 -7.41 -2.38 11.38
CA GLN A 150 -7.22 -1.54 10.19
C GLN A 150 -5.99 -1.95 9.40
N THR A 151 -6.25 -2.35 8.15
CA THR A 151 -5.32 -3.01 7.23
C THR A 151 -4.92 -2.07 6.10
N ILE A 152 -3.62 -1.83 5.90
CA ILE A 152 -3.01 -1.08 4.78
C ILE A 152 -2.21 -2.07 3.93
N GLU A 153 -2.56 -2.19 2.65
CA GLU A 153 -1.88 -3.02 1.66
C GLU A 153 -0.79 -2.23 0.93
N GLY A 154 0.47 -2.67 1.04
CA GLY A 154 1.59 -2.17 0.24
C GLY A 154 1.68 -2.93 -1.07
N GLY A 155 1.34 -2.26 -2.16
CA GLY A 155 1.27 -2.84 -3.49
C GLY A 155 2.30 -2.23 -4.43
N ASP A 156 3.58 -2.61 -4.31
CA ASP A 156 4.60 -2.12 -5.26
C ASP A 156 4.46 -2.79 -6.65
N CYS A 157 3.85 -3.99 -6.68
CA CYS A 157 3.59 -4.77 -7.89
C CYS A 157 2.13 -5.25 -8.03
N ASN A 158 1.28 -5.05 -7.00
CA ASN A 158 -0.15 -5.38 -7.03
C ASN A 158 -0.93 -4.11 -6.72
N THR A 159 -1.62 -3.61 -7.72
CA THR A 159 -2.24 -2.29 -7.78
C THR A 159 -3.47 -2.18 -6.86
N SER A 160 -3.29 -1.96 -5.55
CA SER A 160 -4.31 -1.34 -4.68
C SER A 160 -3.82 -1.18 -3.24
N LEU A 161 -4.09 -0.02 -2.63
CA LEU A 161 -4.13 0.13 -1.17
C LEU A 161 -5.60 0.05 -0.73
N ARG A 162 -5.99 -1.03 -0.05
CA ARG A 162 -7.32 -1.13 0.57
C ARG A 162 -7.22 -0.90 2.08
N LEU A 163 -8.08 -0.02 2.59
CA LEU A 163 -8.34 0.14 4.02
C LEU A 163 -9.58 -0.70 4.38
N HIS A 164 -9.43 -1.71 5.23
CA HIS A 164 -10.59 -2.41 5.81
C HIS A 164 -10.95 -1.74 7.14
N GLY A 165 -12.17 -1.22 7.23
CA GLY A 165 -12.74 -0.65 8.44
C GLY A 165 -14.10 -1.26 8.71
N GLY A 166 -14.24 -2.01 9.80
CA GLY A 166 -15.54 -2.28 10.40
C GLY A 166 -16.01 -1.02 11.13
N HIS A 167 -16.69 -0.13 10.43
CA HIS A 167 -17.41 0.98 11.05
C HIS A 167 -18.91 0.69 10.91
N GLU A 168 -19.47 -0.07 11.86
CA GLU A 168 -20.89 0.07 12.13
C GLU A 168 -21.08 1.48 12.68
N ALA A 169 -21.75 2.33 11.90
CA ALA A 169 -22.25 3.60 12.36
C ALA A 169 -23.27 3.32 13.47
N ARG A 170 -22.87 3.52 14.74
CA ARG A 170 -23.83 3.74 15.82
C ARG A 170 -24.33 5.18 15.68
N THR A 171 -25.57 5.29 15.17
CA THR A 171 -26.54 6.42 15.22
C THR A 171 -25.99 7.84 15.28
#